data_AF-A0A7V6I226-F1
#
_entry.id   AF-A0A7V6I226-F1
#
_cell.length_a   1.000
_cell.length_b   1.000
_cell.length_c   1.000
_cell.angle_alpha   90.00
_cell.angle_beta   90.00
_cell.angle_gamma   90.00
#
_symmetry.space_group_name_H-M   'P 1'
#
loop_
_entity.id
_entity.type
_entity.pdbx_description
1 polymer ?
#
loop_
_entity_poly.entity_id
_entity_poly.type
_entity_poly.pdbx_seq_one_letter_code
_entity_poly.pdbx_strand_id
1 'polypeptide(L)'
;MPNRGDKTQQILEYLLGELYKEQSQGEEKGGDSYLQAQDGQYLGRITINQEDNQSIINKYGPFGSKYSKTSIFNKYSPYGSRYGSYSVNNPHCIQPPRLIIKGDFISYITKNRTIRPKIDPYDFIEKTQNDIGGLLGLSAGQNIGNKFGRQDSYIMAADGTFLGELTSNSLDSESVFNEFGKYGSKFSTTSIFNDFSSYGGRFSSLSPFNSFTSTPPKIFINGDFWGYLTVNDFIDGQKLNPNRLKDWLIENRL
;
A
#
# COMPACT_ATOMS: atom_id res chain seq x y z
N MET A 1 34.78 -9.67 13.73
CA MET A 1 34.60 -11.14 13.69
C MET A 1 33.16 -11.41 13.32
N PRO A 2 32.84 -12.03 12.16
CA PRO A 2 31.46 -12.30 11.81
C PRO A 2 30.98 -13.49 12.63
N ASN A 3 29.85 -13.31 13.32
CA ASN A 3 29.15 -14.33 14.07
C ASN A 3 28.75 -15.46 13.09
N ARG A 4 29.54 -16.54 13.07
CA ARG A 4 29.20 -17.78 12.36
C ARG A 4 28.00 -18.37 13.10
N GLY A 5 26.80 -17.93 12.72
CA GLY A 5 25.54 -18.44 13.26
C GLY A 5 25.58 -19.96 13.31
N ASP A 6 25.10 -20.49 14.44
CA ASP A 6 25.11 -21.91 14.76
C ASP A 6 24.61 -22.73 13.56
N LYS A 7 25.47 -23.60 13.00
CA LYS A 7 25.13 -24.46 11.87
C LYS A 7 23.90 -25.32 12.19
N THR A 8 23.71 -25.68 13.45
CA THR A 8 22.54 -26.41 13.94
C THR A 8 21.28 -25.59 13.72
N GLN A 9 21.28 -24.31 14.10
CA GLN A 9 20.15 -23.41 13.90
C GLN A 9 19.80 -23.28 12.42
N GLN A 10 20.79 -23.11 11.54
CA GLN A 10 20.55 -22.98 10.10
C GLN A 10 19.92 -24.24 9.49
N ILE A 11 20.40 -25.43 9.91
CA ILE A 11 19.85 -26.71 9.47
C ILE A 11 18.41 -26.87 9.98
N LEU A 12 18.14 -26.54 11.25
CA LEU A 12 16.79 -26.63 11.82
C LEU A 12 15.81 -25.67 11.14
N GLU A 13 16.23 -24.43 10.86
CA GLU A 13 15.41 -23.45 10.13
C GLU A 13 15.13 -23.90 8.70
N TYR A 14 16.12 -24.51 8.03
CA TYR A 14 15.93 -25.09 6.71
C TYR A 14 14.94 -26.26 6.71
N LEU A 15 15.12 -27.23 7.61
CA LEU A 15 14.23 -28.39 7.73
C LEU A 15 12.79 -27.97 8.07
N LEU A 16 12.64 -27.00 8.96
CA LEU A 16 11.34 -26.44 9.30
C LEU A 16 10.67 -25.77 8.09
N GLY A 17 11.46 -25.04 7.28
CA GLY A 17 10.98 -24.46 6.03
C GLY A 17 10.51 -25.50 5.00
N GLU A 18 11.22 -26.63 4.88
CA GLU A 18 10.80 -27.74 4.00
C GLU A 18 9.53 -28.43 4.51
N LEU A 19 9.42 -28.67 5.82
CA LEU A 19 8.21 -29.24 6.41
C LEU A 19 6.97 -28.40 6.13
N TYR A 20 7.08 -27.07 6.28
CA TYR A 20 5.97 -26.17 5.96
C TYR A 20 5.63 -26.15 4.49
N LYS A 21 6.62 -26.27 3.61
CA LYS A 21 6.37 -26.37 2.17
C LYS A 21 5.52 -27.60 1.84
N GLU A 22 5.84 -28.76 2.42
CA GLU A 22 5.03 -29.99 2.25
C GLU A 22 3.61 -29.82 2.80
N GLN A 23 3.45 -29.13 3.92
CA GLN A 23 2.14 -28.86 4.54
C GLN A 23 1.32 -27.78 3.82
N SER A 24 1.93 -27.01 2.90
CA SER A 24 1.30 -25.86 2.25
C SER A 24 0.37 -26.21 1.08
N GLN A 25 -0.08 -27.46 0.96
CA GLN A 25 -1.10 -27.91 0.00
C GLN A 25 -2.51 -27.42 0.41
N GLY A 26 -2.65 -26.10 0.63
CA GLY A 26 -3.92 -25.48 0.96
C GLY A 26 -4.90 -25.59 -0.21
N GLU A 27 -6.15 -25.91 0.11
CA GLU A 27 -7.24 -25.96 -0.87
C GLU A 27 -8.02 -24.64 -0.82
N GLU A 28 -8.20 -24.02 -1.98
CA GLU A 28 -9.16 -22.92 -2.15
C GLU A 28 -10.57 -23.48 -2.12
N LYS A 29 -11.29 -23.27 -1.01
CA LYS A 29 -12.72 -23.61 -0.96
C LYS A 29 -13.52 -22.41 -1.43
N GLY A 30 -14.47 -22.65 -2.33
CA GLY A 30 -15.36 -21.61 -2.85
C GLY A 30 -16.02 -20.84 -1.69
N GLY A 31 -15.84 -19.52 -1.67
CA GLY A 31 -16.40 -18.63 -0.65
C GLY A 31 -15.47 -18.29 0.52
N ASP A 32 -14.25 -18.81 0.56
CA ASP A 32 -13.27 -18.42 1.58
C ASP A 32 -12.62 -17.05 1.30
N SER A 33 -12.09 -16.46 2.37
CA SER A 33 -11.27 -15.26 2.35
C SER A 33 -9.80 -15.65 2.51
N TYR A 34 -8.94 -15.23 1.59
CA TYR A 34 -7.55 -15.68 1.54
C TYR A 34 -6.65 -14.70 0.79
N LEU A 35 -5.34 -14.92 0.92
CA LEU A 35 -4.31 -14.26 0.15
C LEU A 35 -3.76 -15.25 -0.90
N GLN A 36 -3.60 -14.80 -2.14
CA GLN A 36 -3.08 -15.62 -3.25
C GLN A 36 -2.02 -14.85 -4.03
N ALA A 37 -0.90 -15.48 -4.36
CA ALA A 37 0.09 -14.92 -5.27
C ALA A 37 -0.36 -15.02 -6.74
N GLN A 38 0.28 -14.25 -7.64
CA GLN A 38 -0.07 -14.26 -9.08
C GLN A 38 0.36 -15.51 -9.83
N ASP A 39 1.27 -16.30 -9.26
CA ASP A 39 1.62 -17.63 -9.76
C ASP A 39 0.61 -18.72 -9.33
N GLY A 40 -0.46 -18.33 -8.63
CA GLY A 40 -1.48 -19.24 -8.11
C GLY A 40 -1.13 -19.84 -6.76
N GLN A 41 0.02 -19.50 -6.15
CA GLN A 41 0.33 -19.99 -4.81
C GLN A 41 -0.67 -19.43 -3.79
N TYR A 42 -1.31 -20.33 -3.05
CA TYR A 42 -2.09 -19.99 -1.86
C TYR A 42 -1.18 -19.52 -0.73
N LEU A 43 -1.44 -18.35 -0.15
CA LEU A 43 -0.60 -17.70 0.88
C LEU A 43 -1.26 -17.65 2.26
N GLY A 44 -2.42 -18.27 2.42
CA GLY A 44 -3.10 -18.40 3.72
C GLY A 44 -4.49 -17.80 3.75
N ARG A 45 -5.30 -18.35 4.65
CA ARG A 45 -6.68 -17.97 4.93
C ARG A 45 -6.71 -16.75 5.83
N ILE A 46 -7.63 -15.83 5.55
CA ILE A 46 -7.99 -14.75 6.46
C ILE A 46 -9.09 -15.29 7.37
N THR A 47 -8.76 -15.57 8.63
CA THR A 47 -9.71 -16.13 9.61
C THR A 47 -9.37 -15.69 11.02
N ILE A 48 -10.41 -15.49 11.85
CA ILE A 48 -10.26 -15.20 13.29
C ILE A 48 -9.62 -16.35 14.06
N ASN A 49 -9.69 -17.58 13.53
CA ASN A 49 -9.13 -18.75 14.21
C ASN A 49 -7.62 -18.82 13.99
N GLN A 50 -6.85 -18.45 15.01
CA GLN A 50 -5.39 -18.48 14.97
C GLN A 50 -4.81 -19.90 14.93
N GLU A 51 -5.56 -20.90 15.42
CA GLU A 51 -5.13 -22.31 15.44
C GLU A 51 -5.44 -23.04 14.13
N ASP A 52 -6.14 -22.40 13.17
CA ASP A 52 -6.37 -22.97 11.86
C ASP A 52 -5.02 -23.11 11.11
N ASN A 53 -4.70 -24.32 10.65
CA ASN A 53 -3.47 -24.62 9.92
C ASN A 53 -3.36 -23.85 8.60
N GLN A 54 -4.48 -23.47 8.00
CA GLN A 54 -4.51 -22.65 6.78
C GLN A 54 -4.40 -21.15 7.09
N SER A 55 -4.49 -20.74 8.36
CA SER A 55 -4.55 -19.32 8.73
C SER A 55 -3.25 -18.59 8.49
N ILE A 56 -3.36 -17.39 7.91
CA ILE A 56 -2.23 -16.47 7.72
C ILE A 56 -1.66 -15.95 9.05
N ILE A 57 -2.45 -15.95 10.13
CA ILE A 57 -2.01 -15.49 11.46
C ILE A 57 -1.48 -16.63 12.35
N ASN A 58 -1.56 -17.89 11.90
CA ASN A 58 -0.98 -19.01 12.61
C ASN A 58 0.55 -18.99 12.48
N LYS A 59 1.23 -18.46 13.49
CA LYS A 59 2.71 -18.33 13.52
C LYS A 59 3.44 -19.69 13.50
N TYR A 60 2.73 -20.77 13.80
CA TYR A 60 3.27 -22.13 13.77
C TYR A 60 2.78 -22.92 12.55
N GLY A 61 1.94 -22.32 11.71
CA GLY A 61 1.43 -22.92 10.48
C GLY A 61 2.26 -22.56 9.24
N PRO A 62 2.02 -23.25 8.11
CA PRO A 62 2.75 -23.04 6.86
C PRO A 62 2.57 -21.62 6.28
N PHE A 63 1.49 -20.91 6.58
CA PHE A 63 1.22 -19.60 5.97
C PHE A 63 1.54 -18.40 6.87
N GLY A 64 1.56 -18.58 8.19
CA GLY A 64 1.90 -17.52 9.15
C GLY A 64 3.32 -17.60 9.70
N SER A 65 4.01 -18.74 9.57
CA SER A 65 5.37 -18.92 10.10
C SER A 65 6.40 -18.07 9.36
N LYS A 66 7.29 -17.40 10.11
CA LYS A 66 8.43 -16.65 9.56
C LYS A 66 9.49 -17.52 8.88
N TYR A 67 9.40 -18.84 9.02
CA TYR A 67 10.35 -19.80 8.45
C TYR A 67 9.81 -20.47 7.17
N SER A 68 8.50 -20.40 6.93
CA SER A 68 7.88 -21.06 5.77
C SER A 68 8.19 -20.33 4.46
N LYS A 69 8.42 -21.09 3.38
CA LYS A 69 8.64 -20.55 2.03
C LYS A 69 7.36 -20.01 1.36
N THR A 70 6.18 -20.34 1.87
CA THR A 70 4.88 -19.84 1.36
C THR A 70 4.32 -18.70 2.21
N SER A 71 4.97 -18.36 3.32
CA SER A 71 4.55 -17.28 4.21
C SER A 71 5.06 -15.92 3.74
N ILE A 72 4.18 -14.92 3.79
CA ILE A 72 4.53 -13.50 3.56
C ILE A 72 5.37 -12.91 4.71
N PHE A 73 5.41 -13.57 5.87
CA PHE A 73 6.21 -13.13 7.02
C PHE A 73 7.66 -13.62 6.96
N ASN A 74 7.96 -14.55 6.06
CA ASN A 74 9.33 -14.99 5.82
C ASN A 74 10.06 -14.00 4.91
N LYS A 75 11.01 -13.24 5.47
CA LYS A 75 11.83 -12.27 4.75
C LYS A 75 12.72 -12.86 3.64
N TYR A 76 12.82 -14.18 3.57
CA TYR A 76 13.58 -14.91 2.54
C TYR A 76 12.67 -15.64 1.55
N SER A 77 11.34 -15.64 1.73
CA SER A 77 10.43 -16.29 0.81
C SER A 77 10.21 -15.47 -0.47
N PRO A 78 9.74 -16.11 -1.57
CA PRO A 78 9.30 -15.40 -2.78
C PRO A 78 8.15 -14.41 -2.55
N TYR A 79 7.40 -14.55 -1.44
CA TYR A 79 6.18 -13.81 -1.16
C TYR A 79 6.32 -12.77 -0.04
N GLY A 80 7.36 -12.87 0.80
CA GLY A 80 7.63 -11.97 1.92
C GLY A 80 8.94 -11.18 1.80
N SER A 81 9.87 -11.58 0.93
CA SER A 81 11.17 -10.91 0.80
C SER A 81 11.11 -9.57 0.07
N ARG A 82 12.09 -8.69 0.28
CA ARG A 82 12.18 -7.42 -0.47
C ARG A 82 12.52 -7.55 -1.97
N TYR A 83 12.78 -8.76 -2.45
CA TYR A 83 13.26 -9.05 -3.81
C TYR A 83 12.37 -10.04 -4.58
N GLY A 84 11.47 -10.75 -3.90
CA GLY A 84 10.63 -11.77 -4.54
C GLY A 84 9.72 -11.19 -5.61
N SER A 85 9.57 -11.92 -6.73
CA SER A 85 8.77 -11.48 -7.89
C SER A 85 7.27 -11.41 -7.59
N TYR A 86 6.80 -12.12 -6.56
CA TYR A 86 5.42 -12.14 -6.07
C TYR A 86 5.31 -11.62 -4.63
N SER A 87 6.30 -10.84 -4.19
CA SER A 87 6.37 -10.44 -2.79
C SER A 87 5.55 -9.20 -2.48
N VAL A 88 4.88 -9.25 -1.33
CA VAL A 88 4.21 -8.07 -0.77
C VAL A 88 5.21 -6.93 -0.48
N ASN A 89 6.46 -7.27 -0.12
CA ASN A 89 7.47 -6.31 0.34
C ASN A 89 8.43 -5.81 -0.74
N ASN A 90 8.30 -6.29 -1.99
CA ASN A 90 9.14 -5.84 -3.08
C ASN A 90 8.53 -4.59 -3.75
N PRO A 91 9.15 -3.40 -3.66
CA PRO A 91 8.61 -2.16 -4.22
C PRO A 91 8.57 -2.14 -5.77
N HIS A 92 9.25 -3.09 -6.43
CA HIS A 92 9.27 -3.25 -7.89
C HIS A 92 8.48 -4.48 -8.36
N CYS A 93 7.75 -5.16 -7.46
CA CYS A 93 6.91 -6.30 -7.82
C CYS A 93 5.77 -5.85 -8.74
N ILE A 94 5.73 -6.35 -9.97
CA ILE A 94 4.65 -6.07 -10.93
C ILE A 94 3.48 -7.05 -10.83
N GLN A 95 3.65 -8.12 -10.05
CA GLN A 95 2.69 -9.21 -9.88
C GLN A 95 2.45 -9.51 -8.39
N PRO A 96 1.95 -8.53 -7.61
CA PRO A 96 1.79 -8.71 -6.17
C PRO A 96 0.62 -9.62 -5.80
N PRO A 97 0.63 -10.16 -4.57
CA PRO A 97 -0.46 -10.98 -4.06
C PRO A 97 -1.81 -10.24 -4.02
N ARG A 98 -2.87 -11.00 -4.27
CA ARG A 98 -4.27 -10.57 -4.30
C ARG A 98 -4.94 -10.94 -2.99
N LEU A 99 -5.59 -9.97 -2.37
CA LEU A 99 -6.53 -10.21 -1.29
C LEU A 99 -7.89 -10.56 -1.88
N ILE A 100 -8.36 -11.77 -1.57
CA ILE A 100 -9.68 -12.27 -1.92
C ILE A 100 -10.51 -12.35 -0.64
N ILE A 101 -11.68 -11.73 -0.61
CA ILE A 101 -12.62 -11.82 0.52
C ILE A 101 -13.91 -12.42 0.00
N LYS A 102 -14.30 -13.58 0.53
CA LYS A 102 -15.52 -14.31 0.13
C LYS A 102 -15.65 -14.52 -1.39
N GLY A 103 -14.52 -14.79 -2.05
CA GLY A 103 -14.43 -14.97 -3.51
C GLY A 103 -14.26 -13.68 -4.34
N ASP A 104 -14.46 -12.51 -3.74
CA ASP A 104 -14.29 -11.23 -4.44
C ASP A 104 -12.85 -10.72 -4.34
N PHE A 105 -12.29 -10.26 -5.45
CA PHE A 105 -11.03 -9.53 -5.45
C PHE A 105 -11.21 -8.15 -4.81
N ILE A 106 -10.44 -7.90 -3.75
CA ILE A 106 -10.49 -6.63 -3.01
C ILE A 106 -9.37 -5.70 -3.44
N SER A 107 -8.12 -6.14 -3.32
CA SER A 107 -6.96 -5.29 -3.55
C SER A 107 -5.68 -6.12 -3.67
N TYR A 108 -4.64 -5.53 -4.24
CA TYR A 108 -3.28 -6.04 -4.13
C TYR A 108 -2.68 -5.70 -2.76
N ILE A 109 -1.91 -6.61 -2.17
CA ILE A 109 -1.09 -6.33 -0.99
C ILE A 109 0.34 -6.08 -1.46
N THR A 110 0.80 -4.83 -1.45
CA THR A 110 2.07 -4.50 -2.10
C THR A 110 2.71 -3.20 -1.63
N LYS A 111 4.04 -3.22 -1.49
CA LYS A 111 4.89 -2.03 -1.39
C LYS A 111 5.07 -1.32 -2.73
N ASN A 112 4.73 -1.95 -3.86
CA ASN A 112 4.84 -1.29 -5.16
C ASN A 112 3.87 -0.10 -5.22
N ARG A 113 4.45 1.09 -5.42
CA ARG A 113 3.73 2.36 -5.37
C ARG A 113 2.86 2.63 -6.59
N THR A 114 3.04 1.94 -7.71
CA THR A 114 2.29 2.18 -8.95
C THR A 114 1.04 1.32 -9.11
N ILE A 115 0.94 0.20 -8.40
CA ILE A 115 -0.17 -0.75 -8.56
C ILE A 115 -1.41 -0.27 -7.78
N ARG A 116 -2.59 -0.39 -8.39
CA ARG A 116 -3.89 -0.06 -7.79
C ARG A 116 -4.95 -1.10 -8.19
N PRO A 117 -5.98 -1.35 -7.36
CA PRO A 117 -6.10 -0.93 -5.96
C PRO A 117 -5.04 -1.61 -5.07
N LYS A 118 -4.50 -0.91 -4.06
CA LYS A 118 -3.47 -1.45 -3.17
C LYS A 118 -3.79 -1.23 -1.69
N ILE A 119 -3.28 -2.13 -0.87
CA ILE A 119 -3.15 -2.02 0.58
C ILE A 119 -1.65 -2.16 0.90
N ASP A 120 -1.12 -1.32 1.79
CA ASP A 120 0.24 -1.47 2.25
C ASP A 120 0.39 -2.75 3.08
N PRO A 121 1.45 -3.56 2.91
CA PRO A 121 1.62 -4.78 3.67
C PRO A 121 1.64 -4.54 5.19
N TYR A 122 2.11 -3.38 5.66
CA TYR A 122 2.09 -3.03 7.07
C TYR A 122 0.65 -2.92 7.59
N ASP A 123 -0.19 -2.10 6.95
CA ASP A 123 -1.60 -1.91 7.32
C ASP A 123 -2.37 -3.24 7.27
N PHE A 124 -2.08 -4.05 6.25
CA PHE A 124 -2.65 -5.39 6.13
C PHE A 124 -2.27 -6.26 7.33
N ILE A 125 -0.97 -6.36 7.65
CA ILE A 125 -0.48 -7.18 8.77
C ILE A 125 -1.04 -6.67 10.10
N GLU A 126 -1.04 -5.36 10.33
CA GLU A 126 -1.60 -4.76 11.54
C GLU A 126 -3.07 -5.16 11.71
N LYS A 127 -3.87 -5.03 10.65
CA LYS A 127 -5.26 -5.47 10.70
C LYS A 127 -5.43 -6.95 10.91
N THR A 128 -4.60 -7.81 10.32
CA THR A 128 -4.70 -9.25 10.58
C THR A 128 -4.51 -9.57 12.06
N GLN A 129 -3.72 -8.78 12.79
CA GLN A 129 -3.43 -8.98 14.21
C GLN A 129 -4.46 -8.32 15.14
N ASN A 130 -4.96 -7.14 14.78
CA ASN A 130 -5.75 -6.30 15.68
C ASN A 130 -7.24 -6.23 15.32
N ASP A 131 -7.59 -6.37 14.04
CA ASP A 131 -8.97 -6.22 13.53
C ASP A 131 -9.20 -7.05 12.26
N ILE A 132 -9.10 -8.37 12.40
CA ILE A 132 -9.33 -9.28 11.28
C ILE A 132 -10.81 -9.30 10.84
N GLY A 133 -11.73 -8.94 11.73
CA GLY A 133 -13.14 -8.74 11.41
C GLY A 133 -13.34 -7.61 10.39
N GLY A 134 -12.62 -6.51 10.54
CA GLY A 134 -12.61 -5.40 9.57
C GLY A 134 -12.10 -5.81 8.18
N LEU A 135 -11.13 -6.74 8.10
CA LEU A 135 -10.68 -7.31 6.81
C LEU A 135 -11.77 -8.17 6.17
N LEU A 136 -12.42 -9.02 6.95
CA LEU A 136 -13.49 -9.91 6.47
C LEU A 136 -14.77 -9.15 6.07
N GLY A 137 -14.92 -7.91 6.54
CA GLY A 137 -15.99 -7.00 6.15
C GLY A 137 -15.72 -6.14 4.91
N LEU A 138 -14.62 -6.38 4.19
CA LEU A 138 -14.34 -5.70 2.92
C LEU A 138 -15.20 -6.26 1.79
N SER A 139 -15.53 -5.40 0.82
CA SER A 139 -16.21 -5.79 -0.41
C SER A 139 -15.59 -5.08 -1.61
N ALA A 140 -15.71 -5.68 -2.79
CA ALA A 140 -15.23 -5.10 -4.02
C ALA A 140 -15.88 -3.71 -4.27
N GLY A 141 -15.12 -2.78 -4.83
CA GLY A 141 -15.58 -1.44 -5.18
C GLY A 141 -15.77 -0.46 -4.02
N GLN A 142 -15.54 -0.87 -2.76
CA GLN A 142 -15.51 0.06 -1.64
C GLN A 142 -14.25 0.94 -1.66
N ASN A 143 -14.35 2.12 -1.04
CA ASN A 143 -13.18 2.94 -0.79
C ASN A 143 -12.36 2.32 0.36
N ILE A 144 -11.38 1.50 -0.01
CA ILE A 144 -10.59 0.68 0.92
C ILE A 144 -9.71 1.55 1.84
N GLY A 145 -9.31 2.75 1.40
CA GLY A 145 -8.48 3.69 2.18
C GLY A 145 -9.04 3.99 3.57
N ASN A 146 -10.34 4.26 3.65
CA ASN A 146 -11.07 4.58 4.88
C ASN A 146 -11.07 3.42 5.89
N LYS A 147 -10.97 2.18 5.39
CA LYS A 147 -10.98 0.98 6.24
C LYS A 147 -9.59 0.61 6.73
N PHE A 148 -8.56 0.81 5.91
CA PHE A 148 -7.17 0.45 6.24
C PHE A 148 -6.39 1.51 6.98
N GLY A 149 -7.02 2.66 7.27
CA GLY A 149 -6.37 3.72 8.02
C GLY A 149 -5.08 4.11 7.35
N ARG A 150 -5.12 4.41 6.05
CA ARG A 150 -3.99 5.03 5.36
C ARG A 150 -3.81 6.42 5.98
N GLN A 151 -3.17 6.52 7.14
CA GLN A 151 -3.05 7.78 7.90
C GLN A 151 -2.26 8.84 7.12
N ASP A 152 -1.56 8.44 6.06
CA ASP A 152 -0.85 9.39 5.23
C ASP A 152 -1.85 10.29 4.50
N SER A 153 -1.68 11.58 4.72
CA SER A 153 -2.35 12.62 3.95
C SER A 153 -1.60 12.78 2.62
N TYR A 154 -2.29 12.93 1.49
CA TYR A 154 -1.63 13.02 0.18
C TYR A 154 -2.45 13.76 -0.88
N ILE A 155 -1.79 14.06 -2.00
CA ILE A 155 -2.42 14.65 -3.20
C ILE A 155 -2.49 13.60 -4.31
N MET A 156 -3.62 13.56 -5.01
CA MET A 156 -3.83 12.73 -6.19
C MET A 156 -4.43 13.55 -7.32
N ALA A 157 -3.87 13.46 -8.52
CA ALA A 157 -4.41 14.06 -9.73
C ALA A 157 -5.77 13.46 -10.10
N ALA A 158 -6.55 14.17 -10.92
CA ALA A 158 -7.85 13.69 -11.37
C ALA A 158 -7.79 12.41 -12.23
N ASP A 159 -6.65 12.14 -12.87
CA ASP A 159 -6.38 10.91 -13.63
C ASP A 159 -5.94 9.73 -12.74
N GLY A 160 -5.88 9.92 -11.42
CA GLY A 160 -5.46 8.92 -10.44
C GLY A 160 -3.95 8.90 -10.15
N THR A 161 -3.16 9.77 -10.80
CA THR A 161 -1.72 9.86 -10.55
C THR A 161 -1.45 10.38 -9.13
N PHE A 162 -0.57 9.71 -8.40
CA PHE A 162 -0.13 10.16 -7.08
C PHE A 162 0.85 11.34 -7.22
N LEU A 163 0.60 12.42 -6.47
CA LEU A 163 1.34 13.68 -6.57
C LEU A 163 2.13 14.05 -5.30
N GLY A 164 2.23 13.13 -4.34
CA GLY A 164 3.07 13.29 -3.14
C GLY A 164 2.29 13.26 -1.83
N GLU A 165 3.01 13.01 -0.74
CA GLU A 165 2.52 13.00 0.64
C GLU A 165 2.50 14.40 1.23
N LEU A 166 1.43 14.68 1.96
CA LEU A 166 1.25 15.84 2.81
C LEU A 166 1.85 15.51 4.17
N THR A 167 3.14 15.78 4.31
CA THR A 167 3.89 15.66 5.56
C THR A 167 4.74 16.90 5.81
N SER A 168 4.90 17.25 7.09
CA SER A 168 5.82 18.32 7.53
C SER A 168 7.30 17.95 7.38
N ASN A 169 7.62 16.66 7.20
CA ASN A 169 8.99 16.22 6.93
C ASN A 169 9.36 16.49 5.47
N SER A 170 9.97 17.65 5.19
CA SER A 170 10.44 18.02 3.85
C SER A 170 11.62 17.16 3.35
N LEU A 171 12.25 16.36 4.21
CA LEU A 171 13.28 15.41 3.79
C LEU A 171 12.70 14.07 3.35
N ASP A 172 11.40 13.81 3.55
CA ASP A 172 10.77 12.61 3.06
C ASP A 172 10.81 12.58 1.52
N SER A 173 11.24 11.46 0.95
CA SER A 173 11.29 11.24 -0.49
C SER A 173 9.95 11.43 -1.22
N GLU A 174 8.83 11.20 -0.54
CA GLU A 174 7.48 11.34 -1.10
C GLU A 174 6.82 12.68 -0.73
N SER A 175 7.43 13.50 0.14
CA SER A 175 6.88 14.79 0.54
C SER A 175 6.71 15.72 -0.66
N VAL A 176 5.54 16.35 -0.75
CA VAL A 176 5.27 17.44 -1.70
C VAL A 176 6.20 18.64 -1.45
N PHE A 177 6.81 18.74 -0.27
CA PHE A 177 7.73 19.83 0.08
C PHE A 177 9.21 19.44 0.01
N ASN A 178 9.53 18.24 -0.48
CA ASN A 178 10.91 17.88 -0.78
C ASN A 178 11.32 18.44 -2.15
N GLU A 179 12.01 19.59 -2.15
CA GLU A 179 12.45 20.30 -3.36
C GLU A 179 13.46 19.51 -4.21
N PHE A 180 14.11 18.50 -3.62
CA PHE A 180 15.00 17.57 -4.32
C PHE A 180 14.31 16.24 -4.65
N GLY A 181 13.10 16.03 -4.13
CA GLY A 181 12.32 14.81 -4.27
C GLY A 181 11.44 14.82 -5.52
N LYS A 182 10.88 13.65 -5.83
CA LYS A 182 10.07 13.43 -7.04
C LYS A 182 8.77 14.25 -7.05
N TYR A 183 8.22 14.62 -5.90
CA TYR A 183 6.90 15.27 -5.83
C TYR A 183 6.95 16.75 -5.41
N GLY A 184 8.05 17.20 -4.83
CA GLY A 184 8.26 18.62 -4.50
C GLY A 184 9.19 19.36 -5.46
N SER A 185 10.02 18.66 -6.25
CA SER A 185 10.97 19.32 -7.13
C SER A 185 10.31 20.07 -8.28
N LYS A 186 10.74 21.31 -8.53
CA LYS A 186 10.30 22.14 -9.67
C LYS A 186 10.71 21.60 -11.03
N PHE A 187 11.57 20.58 -11.07
CA PHE A 187 12.04 19.94 -12.30
C PHE A 187 11.38 18.59 -12.56
N SER A 188 10.63 18.04 -11.59
CA SER A 188 10.01 16.72 -11.72
C SER A 188 8.70 16.77 -12.50
N THR A 189 8.46 15.80 -13.37
CA THR A 189 7.23 15.72 -14.18
C THR A 189 5.99 15.31 -13.37
N THR A 190 6.16 14.87 -12.12
CA THR A 190 5.07 14.49 -11.21
C THR A 190 4.85 15.51 -10.08
N SER A 191 5.56 16.64 -10.10
CA SER A 191 5.45 17.68 -9.08
C SER A 191 4.45 18.76 -9.49
N ILE A 192 3.59 19.16 -8.56
CA ILE A 192 2.69 20.30 -8.76
C ILE A 192 3.44 21.63 -8.85
N PHE A 193 4.71 21.68 -8.40
CA PHE A 193 5.55 22.88 -8.44
C PHE A 193 6.40 22.98 -9.72
N ASN A 194 6.26 22.05 -10.66
CA ASN A 194 6.87 22.15 -11.97
C ASN A 194 5.89 22.78 -12.98
N ASP A 195 6.14 24.04 -13.32
CA ASP A 195 5.33 24.84 -14.26
C ASP A 195 5.27 24.27 -15.69
N PHE A 196 6.17 23.34 -16.02
CA PHE A 196 6.22 22.67 -17.33
C PHE A 196 5.62 21.25 -17.30
N SER A 197 5.18 20.76 -16.14
CA SER A 197 4.55 19.45 -16.02
C SER A 197 3.04 19.52 -16.24
N SER A 198 2.43 18.36 -16.49
CA SER A 198 0.97 18.22 -16.52
C SER A 198 0.30 18.56 -15.19
N TYR A 199 1.02 18.54 -14.06
CA TYR A 199 0.44 18.72 -12.72
C TYR A 199 0.73 20.08 -12.10
N GLY A 200 1.68 20.85 -12.64
CA GLY A 200 1.99 22.21 -12.19
C GLY A 200 1.68 23.29 -13.23
N GLY A 201 1.69 22.94 -14.52
CA GLY A 201 1.51 23.92 -15.60
C GLY A 201 0.15 24.62 -15.56
N ARG A 202 0.18 25.95 -15.59
CA ARG A 202 -1.00 26.84 -15.45
C ARG A 202 -2.11 26.66 -16.49
N PHE A 203 -1.82 25.99 -17.60
CA PHE A 203 -2.79 25.70 -18.66
C PHE A 203 -3.25 24.24 -18.68
N SER A 204 -2.67 23.38 -17.84
CA SER A 204 -3.05 21.98 -17.76
C SER A 204 -4.37 21.81 -17.03
N SER A 205 -5.25 20.93 -17.53
CA SER A 205 -6.48 20.55 -16.82
C SER A 205 -6.21 19.79 -15.52
N LEU A 206 -5.03 19.18 -15.35
CA LEU A 206 -4.67 18.45 -14.12
C LEU A 206 -3.92 19.31 -13.09
N SER A 207 -3.68 20.59 -13.39
CA SER A 207 -2.94 21.49 -12.51
C SER A 207 -3.85 22.18 -11.50
N PRO A 208 -3.43 22.29 -10.23
CA PRO A 208 -4.15 23.09 -9.24
C PRO A 208 -4.03 24.60 -9.52
N PHE A 209 -3.07 25.03 -10.37
CA PHE A 209 -2.81 26.43 -10.72
C PHE A 209 -3.56 26.91 -11.97
N ASN A 210 -4.33 26.04 -12.62
CA ASN A 210 -5.19 26.44 -13.74
C ASN A 210 -6.53 26.97 -13.24
N SER A 211 -6.80 28.26 -13.46
CA SER A 211 -8.05 28.93 -13.06
C SER A 211 -9.30 28.45 -13.82
N PHE A 212 -9.13 27.64 -14.86
CA PHE A 212 -10.20 27.10 -15.70
C PHE A 212 -10.27 25.57 -15.68
N THR A 213 -9.54 24.91 -14.77
CA THR A 213 -9.61 23.44 -14.66
C THR A 213 -11.01 22.98 -14.25
N SER A 214 -11.49 21.91 -14.88
CA SER A 214 -12.64 21.11 -14.43
C SER A 214 -12.23 19.80 -13.73
N THR A 215 -10.93 19.50 -13.72
CA THR A 215 -10.35 18.26 -13.19
C THR A 215 -9.18 18.53 -12.23
N PRO A 216 -9.37 19.34 -11.19
CA PRO A 216 -8.30 19.66 -10.25
C PRO A 216 -7.84 18.43 -9.47
N PRO A 217 -6.59 18.43 -8.95
CA PRO A 217 -6.14 17.44 -7.99
C PRO A 217 -7.02 17.39 -6.73
N LYS A 218 -7.04 16.23 -6.09
CA LYS A 218 -7.78 15.93 -4.87
C LYS A 218 -6.82 15.76 -3.71
N ILE A 219 -7.22 16.26 -2.55
CA ILE A 219 -6.55 16.11 -1.26
C ILE A 219 -7.22 14.99 -0.49
N PHE A 220 -6.42 14.09 0.04
CA PHE A 220 -6.85 13.03 0.93
C PHE A 220 -6.18 13.20 2.29
N ILE A 221 -6.95 13.18 3.36
CA ILE A 221 -6.47 13.27 4.75
C ILE A 221 -6.78 11.96 5.44
N ASN A 222 -5.75 11.29 5.95
CA ASN A 222 -5.89 9.92 6.46
C ASN A 222 -6.60 8.98 5.46
N GLY A 223 -6.38 9.19 4.16
CA GLY A 223 -7.01 8.43 3.08
C GLY A 223 -8.46 8.82 2.75
N ASP A 224 -9.09 9.69 3.53
CA ASP A 224 -10.42 10.23 3.26
C ASP A 224 -10.35 11.43 2.31
N PHE A 225 -11.27 11.50 1.35
CA PHE A 225 -11.36 12.68 0.48
C PHE A 225 -11.72 13.91 1.32
N TRP A 226 -10.84 14.90 1.33
CA TRP A 226 -11.03 16.16 2.05
C TRP A 226 -11.52 17.28 1.14
N GLY A 227 -11.02 17.36 -0.10
CA GLY A 227 -11.39 18.44 -1.01
C GLY A 227 -10.48 18.54 -2.22
N TYR A 228 -10.70 19.59 -3.01
CA TYR A 228 -9.93 19.86 -4.22
C TYR A 228 -8.79 20.85 -3.95
N LEU A 229 -7.62 20.60 -4.54
CA LEU A 229 -6.53 21.56 -4.58
C LEU A 229 -6.66 22.38 -5.86
N THR A 230 -7.07 23.65 -5.75
CA THR A 230 -7.31 24.47 -6.95
C THR A 230 -7.34 25.97 -6.65
N VAL A 231 -6.93 26.78 -7.64
CA VAL A 231 -7.20 28.23 -7.71
C VAL A 231 -8.50 28.56 -8.44
N ASN A 232 -9.19 27.58 -9.03
CA ASN A 232 -10.47 27.80 -9.70
C ASN A 232 -11.60 27.88 -8.68
N ASP A 233 -12.11 29.08 -8.45
CA ASP A 233 -13.19 29.35 -7.50
C ASP A 233 -14.55 28.76 -7.93
N PHE A 234 -14.71 28.40 -9.21
CA PHE A 234 -15.96 27.82 -9.74
C PHE A 234 -16.09 26.30 -9.54
N ILE A 235 -15.07 25.63 -8.99
CA ILE A 235 -15.19 24.23 -8.60
C ILE A 235 -16.10 24.12 -7.38
N ASP A 236 -17.10 23.25 -7.43
CA ASP A 236 -17.99 23.03 -6.30
C ASP A 236 -17.32 22.19 -5.19
N GLY A 237 -17.72 22.45 -3.95
CA GLY A 237 -17.27 21.71 -2.77
C GLY A 237 -16.06 22.32 -2.04
N GLN A 238 -15.50 21.53 -1.12
CA GLN A 238 -14.37 21.92 -0.29
C GLN A 238 -13.10 22.07 -1.13
N LYS A 239 -12.40 23.19 -0.94
CA LYS A 239 -11.22 23.58 -1.73
C LYS A 239 -10.09 24.11 -0.86
N LEU A 240 -8.87 23.91 -1.33
CA LEU A 240 -7.67 24.56 -0.82
C LEU A 240 -6.93 25.24 -1.97
N ASN A 241 -6.60 26.52 -1.78
CA ASN A 241 -5.73 27.22 -2.72
C ASN A 241 -4.30 26.65 -2.60
N PRO A 242 -3.66 26.22 -3.71
CA PRO A 242 -2.32 25.61 -3.65
C PRO A 242 -1.24 26.54 -3.08
N ASN A 243 -1.40 27.85 -3.16
CA ASN A 243 -0.47 28.79 -2.54
C ASN A 243 -0.51 28.76 -1.00
N ARG A 244 -1.60 28.25 -0.42
CA ARG A 244 -1.77 28.10 1.04
C ARG A 244 -1.47 26.70 1.53
N LEU A 245 -1.05 25.78 0.66
CA LEU A 245 -0.88 24.37 0.99
C LEU A 245 0.10 24.15 2.14
N LYS A 246 1.21 24.89 2.17
CA LYS A 246 2.25 24.77 3.20
C LYS A 246 1.77 25.24 4.57
N ASP A 247 1.11 26.40 4.61
CA ASP A 247 0.58 26.96 5.86
C ASP A 247 -0.54 26.07 6.40
N TRP A 248 -1.44 25.64 5.52
CA TRP A 248 -2.53 24.72 5.86
C TRP A 248 -2.01 23.41 6.46
N LEU A 249 -0.92 22.86 5.91
CA LEU A 249 -0.30 21.65 6.44
C LEU A 249 0.22 21.85 7.89
N ILE A 250 0.88 22.98 8.16
CA ILE A 250 1.38 23.34 9.49
C ILE A 250 0.24 23.54 10.48
N GLU A 251 -0.82 24.24 10.07
CA GLU A 251 -2.01 24.51 10.90
C GLU A 251 -2.72 23.22 11.33
N ASN A 252 -2.77 22.22 10.44
CA ASN A 252 -3.44 20.94 10.68
C ASN A 252 -2.51 19.88 11.30
N ARG A 253 -1.25 20.22 11.62
CA ARG A 253 -0.25 19.34 12.25
C ARG A 253 -0.06 18.00 11.52
N LEU A 254 -0.01 18.06 10.19
CA LEU A 254 0.32 16.93 9.31
C LEU A 254 1.84 16.84 9.03
#